data_AF-A0A7W8NVT2-F1
#
_entry.id   AF-A0A7W8NVT2-F1
#
_cell.length_a   1.000
_cell.length_b   1.000
_cell.length_c   1.000
_cell.angle_alpha   90.00
_cell.angle_beta   90.00
_cell.angle_gamma   90.00
#
_symmetry.space_group_name_H-M   'P 1'
#
loop_
_entity.id
_entity.type
_entity.pdbx_description
1 polymer ?
#
loop_
_entity_poly.entity_id
_entity_poly.type
_entity_poly.pdbx_seq_one_letter_code
_entity_poly.pdbx_strand_id
1 'polypeptide(L)'
;MATALLLSFSMTLPMQAKAAEFGTYQQPFAANSLWNSRPVEPTFAGDVIPTSSYYPSISTGAYSTGIFLAVANDGPVTVKGPSGKKGLLNADDETYHDVTIPRWPASAAPASGSDGHADIVDPVTGIIHSFWQLKKEGTQWVATQYAWTRLDGSGWPEPGHYYQGARATGVPAAGGLMRIHEVADRSAPYYPHALCLSLTTNGLSANPTYVFPATTADWNAATVNTGAFPEGSLLMLPPSFDTAQITDADLRKVAETLKRFGAYVVDTNVGTPFSIYAEIGSDINLHRNGWNTDNANQLQLIRANLRRVTGAKGWIDGNGNAFTPEKNLNLLSMRGNWTLQSGTVAGAYQSWEQAVVFPATTTPSQVVNYNSNNLHPVSWALPTAGVSYKLTARTTGGGKLRLTVVDKGNGNKTLVDTGFLDNGQSATFQWGGVNPLAIVYAQSGIGAGSKVGGQLLRAN
;
A
#
# COMPACT_ATOMS: atom_id res chain seq x y z
N MET A 1 -10.57 67.02 -36.93
CA MET A 1 -9.64 66.33 -36.01
C MET A 1 -10.44 65.26 -35.29
N ALA A 2 -10.26 64.00 -35.65
CA ALA A 2 -10.93 62.87 -35.00
C ALA A 2 -9.85 61.89 -34.55
N THR A 3 -9.69 61.79 -33.24
CA THR A 3 -8.69 60.95 -32.57
C THR A 3 -9.27 59.54 -32.45
N ALA A 4 -8.64 58.55 -33.09
CA ALA A 4 -8.98 57.15 -32.95
C ALA A 4 -8.29 56.56 -31.72
N LEU A 5 -9.08 56.08 -30.77
CA LEU A 5 -8.63 55.41 -29.55
C LEU A 5 -8.40 53.92 -29.88
N LEU A 6 -7.16 53.44 -29.90
CA LEU A 6 -6.85 52.01 -29.96
C LEU A 6 -7.05 51.39 -28.57
N LEU A 7 -8.05 50.52 -28.42
CA LEU A 7 -8.13 49.58 -27.31
C LEU A 7 -7.22 48.38 -27.59
N SER A 8 -6.16 48.22 -26.80
CA SER A 8 -5.35 47.01 -26.74
C SER A 8 -6.08 45.94 -25.91
N PHE A 9 -6.57 44.88 -26.56
CA PHE A 9 -7.01 43.67 -25.89
C PHE A 9 -5.80 42.81 -25.52
N SER A 10 -5.47 42.73 -24.23
CA SER A 10 -4.55 41.72 -23.72
C SER A 10 -5.28 40.38 -23.62
N MET A 11 -5.01 39.47 -24.55
CA MET A 11 -5.38 38.06 -24.41
C MET A 11 -4.52 37.43 -23.32
N THR A 12 -5.10 37.15 -22.16
CA THR A 12 -4.54 36.21 -21.20
C THR A 12 -4.72 34.80 -21.75
N LEU A 13 -3.63 34.19 -22.22
CA LEU A 13 -3.60 32.76 -22.50
C LEU A 13 -3.87 32.00 -21.19
N PRO A 14 -4.79 31.02 -21.16
CA PRO A 14 -4.95 30.18 -20.00
C PRO A 14 -3.64 29.43 -19.76
N MET A 15 -3.09 29.60 -18.56
CA MET A 15 -1.97 28.82 -18.08
C MET A 15 -2.44 27.36 -18.04
N GLN A 16 -2.01 26.58 -19.02
CA GLN A 16 -2.32 25.16 -19.12
C GLN A 16 -1.70 24.49 -17.90
N ALA A 17 -2.53 24.14 -16.91
CA ALA A 17 -2.10 23.40 -15.74
C ALA A 17 -1.42 22.12 -16.24
N LYS A 18 -0.11 21.98 -15.98
CA LYS A 18 0.63 20.75 -16.29
C LYS A 18 -0.12 19.62 -15.59
N ALA A 19 -0.57 18.61 -16.34
CA ALA A 19 -1.16 17.42 -15.74
C ALA A 19 -0.18 16.85 -14.70
N ALA A 20 -0.69 16.46 -13.54
CA ALA A 20 0.16 15.91 -12.48
C ALA A 20 0.85 14.64 -12.98
N GLU A 21 2.15 14.53 -12.73
CA GLU A 21 2.94 13.36 -13.11
C GLU A 21 2.89 12.34 -11.96
N PHE A 22 1.99 11.37 -12.09
CA PHE A 22 1.78 10.27 -11.15
C PHE A 22 2.91 9.23 -11.22
N GLY A 23 3.09 8.47 -10.14
CA GLY A 23 4.15 7.46 -10.05
C GLY A 23 5.55 8.06 -9.90
N THR A 24 5.64 9.24 -9.28
CA THR A 24 6.88 9.97 -9.03
C THR A 24 7.12 10.15 -7.54
N TYR A 25 8.31 10.60 -7.13
CA TYR A 25 8.60 10.94 -5.73
C TYR A 25 7.67 12.01 -5.14
N GLN A 26 7.28 12.99 -5.98
CA GLN A 26 6.39 14.09 -5.59
C GLN A 26 4.94 13.61 -5.50
N GLN A 27 4.50 12.76 -6.44
CA GLN A 27 3.15 12.22 -6.48
C GLN A 27 3.17 10.68 -6.57
N PRO A 28 3.56 9.95 -5.50
CA PRO A 28 3.28 8.52 -5.42
C PRO A 28 1.76 8.39 -5.34
N PHE A 29 1.10 7.66 -6.20
CA PHE A 29 1.31 6.38 -6.85
C PHE A 29 0.72 6.52 -8.26
N ALA A 30 0.32 5.46 -8.95
CA ALA A 30 -0.44 5.57 -10.18
C ALA A 30 -1.69 6.48 -10.04
N ALA A 31 -2.11 7.09 -11.14
CA ALA A 31 -3.30 7.95 -11.17
C ALA A 31 -4.57 7.22 -10.70
N ASN A 32 -4.72 5.94 -11.07
CA ASN A 32 -5.83 5.09 -10.67
C ASN A 32 -5.63 4.38 -9.31
N SER A 33 -4.58 4.74 -8.56
CA SER A 33 -4.46 4.35 -7.15
C SER A 33 -5.61 4.92 -6.34
N LEU A 34 -6.11 4.15 -5.37
CA LEU A 34 -7.07 4.65 -4.37
C LEU A 34 -6.51 5.83 -3.55
N TRP A 35 -5.18 5.98 -3.45
CA TRP A 35 -4.58 7.18 -2.86
C TRP A 35 -4.83 8.43 -3.71
N ASN A 36 -4.82 8.31 -5.04
CA ASN A 36 -4.99 9.43 -5.97
C ASN A 36 -6.41 9.55 -6.52
N SER A 37 -7.36 8.84 -5.92
CA SER A 37 -8.73 8.74 -6.42
C SER A 37 -9.74 9.22 -5.39
N ARG A 38 -10.94 9.56 -5.86
CA ARG A 38 -12.06 9.94 -4.99
C ARG A 38 -13.38 9.30 -5.39
N PRO A 39 -14.26 8.99 -4.43
CA PRO A 39 -15.61 8.54 -4.73
C PRO A 39 -16.48 9.68 -5.27
N VAL A 40 -17.43 9.32 -6.13
CA VAL A 40 -18.52 10.18 -6.62
C VAL A 40 -19.79 9.80 -5.87
N GLU A 41 -20.43 10.80 -5.25
CA GLU A 41 -21.63 10.62 -4.43
C GLU A 41 -21.48 9.47 -3.40
N PRO A 42 -20.54 9.60 -2.45
CA PRO A 42 -20.31 8.57 -1.45
C PRO A 42 -21.54 8.40 -0.55
N THR A 43 -21.82 7.14 -0.18
CA THR A 43 -22.76 6.79 0.89
C THR A 43 -22.00 6.51 2.18
N PHE A 44 -22.65 6.79 3.31
CA PHE A 44 -22.02 6.80 4.62
C PHE A 44 -22.67 5.83 5.59
N ALA A 45 -21.86 5.20 6.44
CA ALA A 45 -22.34 4.54 7.65
C ALA A 45 -22.74 5.59 8.71
N GLY A 46 -23.53 5.17 9.70
CA GLY A 46 -23.88 5.99 10.86
C GLY A 46 -22.79 6.06 11.95
N ASP A 47 -21.73 5.27 11.80
CA ASP A 47 -20.65 5.14 12.79
C ASP A 47 -19.94 6.48 13.01
N VAL A 48 -19.63 6.81 14.27
CA VAL A 48 -18.89 8.02 14.67
C VAL A 48 -17.62 7.61 15.38
N ILE A 49 -16.48 8.22 15.02
CA ILE A 49 -15.21 7.99 15.72
C ILE A 49 -15.39 8.41 17.19
N PRO A 50 -15.23 7.53 18.19
CA PRO A 50 -15.44 7.90 19.59
C PRO A 50 -14.38 8.88 20.08
N THR A 51 -14.69 9.61 21.16
CA THR A 51 -13.66 10.33 21.94
C THR A 51 -12.75 9.34 22.66
N SER A 52 -11.58 9.80 23.10
CA SER A 52 -10.62 9.00 23.85
C SER A 52 -9.79 9.92 24.76
N SER A 53 -8.67 9.42 25.30
CA SER A 53 -7.84 10.10 26.30
C SER A 53 -7.25 11.44 25.82
N TYR A 54 -7.08 11.62 24.50
CA TYR A 54 -6.51 12.80 23.88
C TYR A 54 -7.44 13.44 22.85
N TYR A 55 -7.09 14.63 22.39
CA TYR A 55 -7.73 15.26 21.23
C TYR A 55 -7.24 14.62 19.93
N PRO A 56 -8.05 14.63 18.84
CA PRO A 56 -7.55 14.28 17.53
C PRO A 56 -6.37 15.17 17.13
N SER A 57 -5.51 14.68 16.24
CA SER A 57 -4.26 15.35 15.91
C SER A 57 -3.90 15.31 14.43
N ILE A 58 -3.02 16.23 14.05
CA ILE A 58 -2.20 16.15 12.84
C ILE A 58 -0.75 16.00 13.28
N SER A 59 -0.11 14.91 12.89
CA SER A 59 1.18 14.48 13.41
C SER A 59 2.30 14.68 12.40
N THR A 60 3.31 15.47 12.77
CA THR A 60 4.56 15.70 12.02
C THR A 60 5.81 15.23 12.78
N GLY A 61 5.63 14.68 13.98
CA GLY A 61 6.70 14.39 14.94
C GLY A 61 7.15 12.93 14.95
N ALA A 62 7.49 12.46 16.16
CA ALA A 62 8.15 11.18 16.41
C ALA A 62 7.45 9.94 15.80
N TYR A 63 6.13 10.00 15.64
CA TYR A 63 5.30 8.90 15.11
C TYR A 63 4.76 9.18 13.70
N SER A 64 5.33 10.18 13.00
CA SER A 64 5.10 10.36 11.57
C SER A 64 6.22 9.70 10.76
N THR A 65 6.44 10.11 9.51
CA THR A 65 7.40 9.47 8.61
C THR A 65 8.15 10.50 7.77
N GLY A 66 9.45 10.27 7.55
CA GLY A 66 10.25 10.95 6.53
C GLY A 66 10.31 10.12 5.24
N ILE A 67 10.24 10.79 4.09
CA ILE A 67 10.28 10.15 2.77
C ILE A 67 11.52 10.66 2.00
N PHE A 68 12.46 9.78 1.72
CA PHE A 68 13.79 10.16 1.25
C PHE A 68 13.97 9.78 -0.21
N LEU A 69 14.27 10.78 -1.05
CA LEU A 69 14.56 10.58 -2.46
C LEU A 69 15.99 10.07 -2.65
N ALA A 70 16.13 8.89 -3.25
CA ALA A 70 17.41 8.39 -3.71
C ALA A 70 17.76 8.94 -5.10
N VAL A 71 19.05 9.18 -5.31
CA VAL A 71 19.60 9.65 -6.59
C VAL A 71 20.55 8.63 -7.18
N ALA A 72 20.82 8.73 -8.49
CA ALA A 72 21.59 7.74 -9.23
C ALA A 72 23.00 7.47 -8.66
N ASN A 73 23.60 8.46 -8.00
CA ASN A 73 24.95 8.38 -7.42
C ASN A 73 24.98 7.97 -5.93
N ASP A 74 23.82 7.75 -5.30
CA ASP A 74 23.80 7.23 -3.94
C ASP A 74 24.36 5.80 -3.93
N GLY A 75 25.17 5.51 -2.90
CA GLY A 75 25.76 4.19 -2.72
C GLY A 75 24.81 3.19 -2.05
N PRO A 76 25.11 1.89 -2.14
CA PRO A 76 24.30 0.87 -1.49
C PRO A 76 24.51 0.83 0.03
N VAL A 77 23.45 0.51 0.77
CA VAL A 77 23.50 0.25 2.22
C VAL A 77 22.78 -1.05 2.53
N THR A 78 23.43 -1.91 3.32
CA THR A 78 22.83 -3.12 3.87
C THR A 78 22.18 -2.81 5.23
N VAL A 79 20.88 -3.09 5.33
CA VAL A 79 20.11 -3.04 6.58
C VAL A 79 19.99 -4.45 7.14
N LYS A 80 20.25 -4.59 8.44
CA LYS A 80 20.21 -5.88 9.15
C LYS A 80 19.11 -5.96 10.19
N GLY A 81 18.98 -7.12 10.82
CA GLY A 81 18.16 -7.26 12.02
C GLY A 81 18.76 -6.56 13.24
N PRO A 82 17.94 -6.11 14.21
CA PRO A 82 18.43 -5.56 15.46
C PRO A 82 19.13 -6.63 16.30
N SER A 83 20.14 -6.21 17.07
CA SER A 83 20.90 -7.10 17.95
C SER A 83 19.99 -7.84 18.94
N GLY A 84 20.18 -9.15 19.09
CA GLY A 84 19.37 -9.99 19.99
C GLY A 84 17.95 -10.30 19.49
N LYS A 85 17.62 -9.97 18.22
CA LYS A 85 16.39 -10.40 17.54
C LYS A 85 16.68 -11.48 16.50
N LYS A 86 15.63 -12.09 15.95
CA LYS A 86 15.73 -13.16 14.95
C LYS A 86 16.40 -12.72 13.63
N GLY A 87 16.33 -11.43 13.32
CA GLY A 87 16.86 -10.84 12.09
C GLY A 87 15.97 -9.69 11.62
N LEU A 88 16.23 -9.18 10.42
CA LEU A 88 15.33 -8.28 9.70
C LEU A 88 14.29 -9.15 8.99
N LEU A 89 13.02 -8.95 9.28
CA LEU A 89 11.94 -9.61 8.55
C LEU A 89 11.74 -8.91 7.19
N ASN A 90 11.93 -9.63 6.09
CA ASN A 90 11.41 -9.21 4.80
C ASN A 90 9.95 -9.71 4.70
N ALA A 91 9.00 -8.77 4.73
CA ALA A 91 7.58 -9.10 4.84
C ALA A 91 7.02 -9.76 3.58
N ASP A 92 7.61 -9.52 2.41
CA ASP A 92 7.15 -10.10 1.14
C ASP A 92 7.52 -11.59 1.01
N ASP A 93 8.77 -11.96 1.27
CA ASP A 93 9.20 -13.36 1.22
C ASP A 93 8.97 -14.14 2.53
N GLU A 94 8.57 -13.44 3.60
CA GLU A 94 8.28 -13.97 4.93
C GLU A 94 9.50 -14.64 5.61
N THR A 95 10.70 -14.19 5.27
CA THR A 95 11.94 -14.72 5.81
C THR A 95 12.78 -13.65 6.52
N TYR A 96 13.73 -14.11 7.34
CA TYR A 96 14.62 -13.25 8.09
C TYR A 96 15.98 -13.22 7.41
N HIS A 97 16.35 -12.08 6.83
CA HIS A 97 17.65 -11.87 6.20
C HIS A 97 17.95 -10.37 6.04
N ASP A 98 19.23 -10.06 5.82
CA ASP A 98 19.66 -8.71 5.52
C ASP A 98 19.18 -8.27 4.12
N VAL A 99 18.89 -6.98 3.96
CA VAL A 99 18.51 -6.39 2.65
C VAL A 99 19.50 -5.31 2.27
N THR A 100 19.91 -5.28 1.01
CA THR A 100 20.78 -4.22 0.49
C THR A 100 19.97 -3.29 -0.40
N ILE A 101 19.85 -2.03 0.04
CA ILE A 101 19.20 -0.98 -0.73
C ILE A 101 20.24 -0.41 -1.70
N PRO A 102 20.02 -0.45 -3.03
CA PRO A 102 21.04 -0.08 -4.01
C PRO A 102 21.48 1.38 -3.92
N ARG A 103 20.57 2.28 -3.54
CA ARG A 103 20.75 3.73 -3.49
C ARG A 103 20.18 4.25 -2.19
N TRP A 104 21.05 4.48 -1.22
CA TRP A 104 20.67 4.97 0.10
C TRP A 104 20.95 6.47 0.22
N PRO A 105 19.92 7.32 0.36
CA PRO A 105 20.11 8.75 0.51
C PRO A 105 20.89 9.07 1.79
N ALA A 106 21.88 9.97 1.69
CA ALA A 106 22.64 10.42 2.87
C ALA A 106 21.75 11.08 3.95
N SER A 107 20.62 11.67 3.54
CA SER A 107 19.63 12.29 4.42
C SER A 107 18.67 11.30 5.08
N ALA A 108 18.72 10.01 4.75
CA ALA A 108 17.80 9.03 5.30
C ALA A 108 17.92 8.97 6.83
N ALA A 109 16.77 9.18 7.48
CA ALA A 109 16.66 9.23 8.92
C ALA A 109 15.35 8.56 9.36
N PRO A 110 15.35 7.73 10.42
CA PRO A 110 14.13 7.15 10.94
C PRO A 110 13.33 8.20 11.71
N ALA A 111 12.01 8.02 11.76
CA ALA A 111 11.19 8.71 12.74
C ALA A 111 11.73 8.46 14.16
N SER A 112 11.71 9.47 15.04
CA SER A 112 12.34 9.36 16.37
C SER A 112 11.51 8.55 17.39
N GLY A 113 10.27 8.22 17.07
CA GLY A 113 9.40 7.38 17.88
C GLY A 113 9.75 5.90 17.72
N SER A 114 9.07 5.05 18.50
CA SER A 114 9.36 3.61 18.55
C SER A 114 9.17 2.89 17.22
N ASP A 115 8.36 3.44 16.32
CA ASP A 115 8.07 2.82 15.03
C ASP A 115 9.17 3.03 14.02
N GLY A 116 10.03 4.03 14.19
CA GLY A 116 11.20 4.25 13.33
C GLY A 116 10.89 4.24 11.84
N HIS A 117 9.68 4.68 11.43
CA HIS A 117 9.27 4.61 10.02
C HIS A 117 10.17 5.48 9.15
N ALA A 118 10.57 4.93 8.01
CA ALA A 118 11.29 5.62 6.97
C ALA A 118 11.01 4.94 5.64
N ASP A 119 10.68 5.74 4.64
CA ASP A 119 10.55 5.26 3.27
C ASP A 119 11.67 5.87 2.41
N ILE A 120 12.36 5.03 1.66
CA ILE A 120 13.36 5.44 0.67
C ILE A 120 12.75 5.20 -0.71
N VAL A 121 12.59 6.26 -1.48
CA VAL A 121 12.06 6.20 -2.84
C VAL A 121 13.24 6.18 -3.79
N ASP A 122 13.37 5.10 -4.55
CA ASP A 122 14.37 4.95 -5.63
C ASP A 122 13.68 5.02 -6.99
N PRO A 123 13.67 6.19 -7.66
CA PRO A 123 13.05 6.34 -8.97
C PRO A 123 13.78 5.56 -10.07
N VAL A 124 15.05 5.18 -9.87
CA VAL A 124 15.82 4.43 -10.88
C VAL A 124 15.31 2.99 -10.98
N THR A 125 14.96 2.38 -9.85
CA THR A 125 14.32 1.06 -9.81
C THR A 125 12.79 1.14 -9.84
N GLY A 126 12.22 2.31 -9.54
CA GLY A 126 10.78 2.50 -9.40
C GLY A 126 10.22 1.84 -8.14
N ILE A 127 11.01 1.80 -7.06
CA ILE A 127 10.67 1.11 -5.81
C ILE A 127 10.62 2.12 -4.65
N ILE A 128 9.65 1.93 -3.76
CA ILE A 128 9.64 2.51 -2.43
C ILE A 128 10.04 1.41 -1.45
N HIS A 129 11.17 1.59 -0.78
CA HIS A 129 11.65 0.74 0.32
C HIS A 129 11.07 1.26 1.63
N SER A 130 10.29 0.45 2.33
CA SER A 130 9.58 0.86 3.54
C SER A 130 10.06 0.07 4.75
N PHE A 131 10.39 0.77 5.82
CA PHE A 131 10.95 0.18 7.04
C PHE A 131 10.09 0.42 8.28
N TRP A 132 10.08 -0.56 9.17
CA TRP A 132 9.61 -0.43 10.55
C TRP A 132 10.74 -0.72 11.53
N GLN A 133 10.81 0.12 12.55
CA GLN A 133 11.87 0.25 13.55
C GLN A 133 13.25 0.45 12.94
N LEU A 134 13.36 1.23 11.86
CA LEU A 134 14.66 1.60 11.34
C LEU A 134 15.41 2.43 12.39
N LYS A 135 16.68 2.09 12.64
CA LYS A 135 17.57 2.83 13.55
C LYS A 135 19.02 2.49 13.25
N LYS A 136 19.94 3.23 13.89
CA LYS A 136 21.36 2.87 13.94
C LYS A 136 21.69 2.14 15.23
N GLU A 137 22.40 1.02 15.12
CA GLU A 137 23.10 0.37 16.23
C GLU A 137 24.61 0.51 15.97
N GLY A 138 25.23 1.49 16.64
CA GLY A 138 26.57 1.97 16.29
C GLY A 138 26.59 2.58 14.89
N THR A 139 27.36 2.01 13.97
CA THR A 139 27.43 2.44 12.57
C THR A 139 26.49 1.64 11.65
N GLN A 140 25.87 0.58 12.15
CA GLN A 140 25.04 -0.32 11.36
C GLN A 140 23.59 0.15 11.32
N TRP A 141 23.00 0.14 10.13
CA TRP A 141 21.55 0.29 9.96
C TRP A 141 20.85 -1.02 10.29
N VAL A 142 19.84 -0.95 11.15
CA VAL A 142 18.99 -2.09 11.49
C VAL A 142 17.52 -1.72 11.40
N ALA A 143 16.68 -2.69 11.07
CA ALA A 143 15.22 -2.57 11.10
C ALA A 143 14.61 -3.90 11.52
N THR A 144 13.44 -3.85 12.16
CA THR A 144 12.72 -5.08 12.52
C THR A 144 11.99 -5.66 11.30
N GLN A 145 11.51 -4.79 10.40
CA GLN A 145 10.81 -5.19 9.19
C GLN A 145 11.18 -4.31 8.00
N TYR A 146 11.24 -4.94 6.82
CA TYR A 146 11.36 -4.34 5.51
C TYR A 146 10.21 -4.84 4.62
N ALA A 147 9.65 -3.92 3.85
CA ALA A 147 8.70 -4.20 2.78
C ALA A 147 8.96 -3.23 1.62
N TRP A 148 8.34 -3.48 0.48
CA TRP A 148 8.50 -2.59 -0.67
C TRP A 148 7.25 -2.55 -1.55
N THR A 149 7.09 -1.45 -2.28
CA THR A 149 6.06 -1.33 -3.31
C THR A 149 6.62 -0.65 -4.55
N ARG A 150 5.89 -0.77 -5.66
CA ARG A 150 6.14 -0.03 -6.89
C ARG A 150 5.76 1.44 -6.71
N LEU A 151 6.65 2.34 -7.08
CA LEU A 151 6.41 3.78 -7.06
C LEU A 151 5.24 4.16 -7.99
N ASP A 152 5.17 3.50 -9.14
CA ASP A 152 4.11 3.61 -10.16
C ASP A 152 2.96 2.60 -9.95
N GLY A 153 2.91 1.93 -8.80
CA GLY A 153 1.90 0.93 -8.47
C GLY A 153 0.62 1.53 -7.90
N SER A 154 -0.20 0.71 -7.24
CA SER A 154 -1.39 1.17 -6.51
C SER A 154 -1.04 1.81 -5.15
N GLY A 155 0.13 1.49 -4.57
CA GLY A 155 0.44 1.83 -3.18
C GLY A 155 -0.42 1.10 -2.14
N TRP A 156 -1.19 0.10 -2.59
CA TRP A 156 -2.01 -0.78 -1.76
C TRP A 156 -1.60 -2.23 -1.98
N PRO A 157 -1.50 -3.05 -0.92
CA PRO A 157 -1.21 -4.46 -1.06
C PRO A 157 -2.30 -5.23 -1.81
N GLU A 158 -1.91 -6.37 -2.36
CA GLU A 158 -2.83 -7.33 -2.99
C GLU A 158 -2.59 -8.74 -2.44
N PRO A 159 -3.52 -9.69 -2.56
CA PRO A 159 -3.37 -10.99 -1.89
C PRO A 159 -2.09 -11.78 -2.25
N GLY A 160 -1.62 -11.66 -3.50
CA GLY A 160 -0.37 -12.25 -3.97
C GLY A 160 0.90 -11.61 -3.38
N HIS A 161 0.84 -10.31 -3.04
CA HIS A 161 1.90 -9.51 -2.40
C HIS A 161 1.27 -8.68 -1.28
N TYR A 162 0.90 -9.37 -0.20
CA TYR A 162 -0.04 -8.89 0.81
C TYR A 162 0.56 -7.91 1.82
N TYR A 163 1.85 -7.59 1.72
CA TYR A 163 2.52 -6.69 2.64
C TYR A 163 3.53 -5.84 1.86
N GLN A 164 3.07 -4.70 1.32
CA GLN A 164 3.84 -3.85 0.40
C GLN A 164 4.47 -2.63 1.08
N GLY A 165 4.30 -2.48 2.38
CA GLY A 165 4.96 -1.42 3.13
C GLY A 165 4.72 -1.58 4.62
N ALA A 166 5.45 -0.81 5.41
CA ALA A 166 5.73 -1.15 6.80
C ALA A 166 4.60 -0.86 7.81
N ARG A 167 3.48 -0.27 7.39
CA ARG A 167 2.33 0.00 8.28
C ARG A 167 1.47 -1.25 8.50
N ALA A 168 0.68 -1.24 9.56
CA ALA A 168 -0.23 -2.33 9.94
C ALA A 168 -1.10 -2.85 8.79
N THR A 169 -1.61 -1.94 7.96
CA THR A 169 -2.42 -2.26 6.76
C THR A 169 -1.66 -2.85 5.56
N GLY A 170 -0.34 -3.00 5.65
CA GLY A 170 0.52 -3.49 4.58
C GLY A 170 0.83 -2.43 3.52
N VAL A 171 0.57 -1.14 3.80
CA VAL A 171 0.89 -0.01 2.91
C VAL A 171 2.22 0.64 3.30
N PRO A 172 2.94 1.26 2.35
CA PRO A 172 4.12 2.07 2.68
C PRO A 172 3.70 3.31 3.48
N ALA A 173 4.62 3.81 4.30
CA ALA A 173 4.34 4.97 5.13
C ALA A 173 4.20 6.28 4.30
N ALA A 174 4.70 6.29 3.06
CA ALA A 174 4.42 7.30 2.04
C ALA A 174 2.94 7.38 1.62
N GLY A 175 2.16 6.31 1.81
CA GLY A 175 0.75 6.25 1.44
C GLY A 175 -0.10 7.26 2.21
N GLY A 176 -0.72 8.18 1.47
CA GLY A 176 -1.63 9.20 2.00
C GLY A 176 -1.00 10.22 2.94
N LEU A 177 0.32 10.34 2.96
CA LEU A 177 1.04 11.29 3.82
C LEU A 177 0.95 12.70 3.23
N MET A 178 0.60 13.72 4.02
CA MET A 178 0.71 15.11 3.56
C MET A 178 2.19 15.47 3.40
N ARG A 179 2.66 15.70 2.17
CA ARG A 179 4.07 15.91 1.85
C ARG A 179 4.51 17.34 2.12
N ILE A 180 5.81 17.53 2.40
CA ILE A 180 6.40 18.86 2.71
C ILE A 180 6.02 19.92 1.66
N HIS A 181 6.14 19.57 0.37
CA HIS A 181 5.86 20.50 -0.73
C HIS A 181 4.37 20.86 -0.85
N GLU A 182 3.46 19.94 -0.52
CA GLU A 182 2.02 20.19 -0.56
C GLU A 182 1.58 21.02 0.63
N VAL A 183 2.17 20.80 1.80
CA VAL A 183 1.93 21.62 2.98
C VAL A 183 2.42 23.05 2.73
N ALA A 184 3.59 23.21 2.11
CA ALA A 184 4.13 24.53 1.76
C ALA A 184 3.27 25.30 0.74
N ASP A 185 2.54 24.60 -0.14
CA ASP A 185 1.60 25.23 -1.07
C ASP A 185 0.27 25.60 -0.37
N ARG A 186 0.27 26.74 0.33
CA ARG A 186 -0.92 27.29 0.99
C ARG A 186 -1.98 27.84 0.02
N SER A 187 -1.68 27.94 -1.28
CA SER A 187 -2.63 28.43 -2.28
C SER A 187 -3.59 27.36 -2.76
N ALA A 188 -3.18 26.09 -2.70
CA ALA A 188 -4.03 24.97 -3.06
C ALA A 188 -5.15 24.76 -2.02
N PRO A 189 -6.41 24.60 -2.46
CA PRO A 189 -7.56 24.47 -1.55
C PRO A 189 -7.63 23.13 -0.81
N TYR A 190 -6.89 22.11 -1.27
CA TYR A 190 -6.83 20.76 -0.69
C TYR A 190 -5.53 20.07 -1.10
N TYR A 191 -5.21 18.94 -0.47
CA TYR A 191 -4.18 18.01 -0.93
C TYR A 191 -4.78 17.12 -2.04
N PRO A 192 -4.09 16.88 -3.17
CA PRO A 192 -4.65 16.19 -4.34
C PRO A 192 -4.67 14.66 -4.21
N HIS A 193 -4.85 14.13 -2.99
CA HIS A 193 -4.87 12.70 -2.69
C HIS A 193 -5.67 12.42 -1.41
N ALA A 194 -6.07 11.17 -1.20
CA ALA A 194 -6.62 10.69 0.06
C ALA A 194 -5.54 10.67 1.14
N LEU A 195 -5.91 11.08 2.36
CA LEU A 195 -4.98 11.10 3.48
C LEU A 195 -4.86 9.72 4.13
N CYS A 196 -3.84 9.54 4.95
CA CYS A 196 -3.75 8.43 5.90
C CYS A 196 -4.04 8.92 7.31
N LEU A 197 -4.71 8.09 8.11
CA LEU A 197 -4.89 8.31 9.52
C LEU A 197 -4.81 7.01 10.31
N SER A 198 -4.48 7.12 11.59
CA SER A 198 -4.68 6.04 12.56
C SER A 198 -5.84 6.35 13.48
N LEU A 199 -6.42 5.31 14.08
CA LEU A 199 -7.43 5.43 15.12
C LEU A 199 -6.93 4.72 16.38
N THR A 200 -7.45 5.10 17.54
CA THR A 200 -7.20 4.33 18.76
C THR A 200 -8.14 3.13 18.90
N THR A 201 -7.81 2.19 19.78
CA THR A 201 -8.44 0.86 19.83
C THR A 201 -9.94 0.88 20.12
N ASN A 202 -10.47 1.91 20.79
CA ASN A 202 -11.91 2.07 20.98
C ASN A 202 -12.65 2.56 19.73
N GLY A 203 -11.93 3.07 18.72
CA GLY A 203 -12.44 3.36 17.39
C GLY A 203 -12.26 2.19 16.43
N LEU A 204 -11.14 1.48 16.50
CA LEU A 204 -10.84 0.38 15.58
C LEU A 204 -11.73 -0.84 15.81
N SER A 205 -12.04 -1.58 14.74
CA SER A 205 -12.83 -2.82 14.80
C SER A 205 -11.96 -4.03 15.15
N ALA A 206 -12.51 -4.95 15.96
CA ALA A 206 -11.92 -6.27 16.21
C ALA A 206 -12.42 -7.34 15.23
N ASN A 207 -13.58 -7.15 14.58
CA ASN A 207 -14.12 -8.10 13.62
C ASN A 207 -15.06 -7.45 12.59
N PRO A 208 -14.67 -7.36 11.31
CA PRO A 208 -13.34 -7.69 10.80
C PRO A 208 -12.29 -6.70 11.35
N THR A 209 -11.03 -7.10 11.44
CA THR A 209 -9.93 -6.20 11.86
C THR A 209 -9.50 -5.27 10.72
N TYR A 210 -9.56 -5.75 9.48
CA TYR A 210 -9.29 -4.98 8.27
C TYR A 210 -10.32 -5.27 7.17
N VAL A 211 -10.43 -4.35 6.22
CA VAL A 211 -11.24 -4.47 4.99
C VAL A 211 -10.43 -4.00 3.80
N PHE A 212 -10.84 -4.40 2.58
CA PHE A 212 -10.26 -3.88 1.35
C PHE A 212 -10.22 -2.33 1.38
N PRO A 213 -9.10 -1.69 0.96
CA PRO A 213 -7.93 -2.29 0.29
C PRO A 213 -6.81 -2.82 1.21
N ALA A 214 -6.94 -2.74 2.54
CA ALA A 214 -5.96 -3.33 3.45
C ALA A 214 -6.00 -4.87 3.40
N THR A 215 -4.84 -5.50 3.50
CA THR A 215 -4.67 -6.97 3.51
C THR A 215 -4.31 -7.52 4.88
N THR A 216 -3.87 -6.65 5.78
CA THR A 216 -3.45 -6.94 7.16
C THR A 216 -4.00 -5.87 8.10
N ALA A 217 -3.84 -6.12 9.40
CA ALA A 217 -4.07 -5.17 10.49
C ALA A 217 -2.98 -5.35 11.54
N ASP A 218 -3.02 -4.54 12.59
CA ASP A 218 -2.23 -4.78 13.80
C ASP A 218 -2.38 -6.22 14.30
N TRP A 219 -1.26 -6.85 14.70
CA TRP A 219 -1.22 -8.27 15.04
C TRP A 219 -2.14 -8.67 16.20
N ASN A 220 -2.46 -7.73 17.10
CA ASN A 220 -3.35 -7.91 18.25
C ASN A 220 -4.75 -7.31 18.04
N ALA A 221 -5.07 -6.80 16.85
CA ALA A 221 -6.31 -6.08 16.55
C ALA A 221 -7.56 -6.86 17.00
N ALA A 222 -7.61 -8.18 16.77
CA ALA A 222 -8.76 -9.01 17.11
C ALA A 222 -9.05 -9.10 18.62
N THR A 223 -8.09 -8.77 19.49
CA THR A 223 -8.23 -8.89 20.95
C THR A 223 -8.23 -7.56 21.68
N VAL A 224 -7.67 -6.50 21.09
CA VAL A 224 -7.55 -5.18 21.76
C VAL A 224 -8.53 -4.13 21.23
N ASN A 225 -9.02 -4.30 20.00
CA ASN A 225 -9.93 -3.34 19.38
C ASN A 225 -11.37 -3.54 19.90
N THR A 226 -12.11 -2.44 20.04
CA THR A 226 -13.49 -2.47 20.59
C THR A 226 -14.48 -1.56 19.86
N GLY A 227 -14.02 -0.85 18.84
CA GLY A 227 -14.81 0.06 18.01
C GLY A 227 -15.36 -0.57 16.73
N ALA A 228 -15.66 0.29 15.75
CA ALA A 228 -16.45 -0.04 14.56
C ALA A 228 -15.70 0.16 13.23
N PHE A 229 -14.49 0.73 13.25
CA PHE A 229 -13.75 1.08 12.04
C PHE A 229 -12.63 0.06 11.78
N PRO A 230 -12.83 -0.91 10.87
CA PRO A 230 -11.72 -1.77 10.45
C PRO A 230 -10.65 -0.95 9.73
N GLU A 231 -9.40 -1.36 9.89
CA GLU A 231 -8.30 -0.83 9.09
C GLU A 231 -8.57 -1.04 7.59
N GLY A 232 -8.08 -0.13 6.74
CA GLY A 232 -8.46 -0.02 5.32
C GLY A 232 -9.77 0.71 5.05
N SER A 233 -10.55 1.08 6.08
CA SER A 233 -11.75 1.90 5.90
C SER A 233 -11.42 3.29 5.35
N LEU A 234 -12.16 3.74 4.34
CA LEU A 234 -12.15 5.15 3.91
C LEU A 234 -13.13 5.96 4.78
N LEU A 235 -12.65 7.02 5.43
CA LEU A 235 -13.45 7.98 6.17
C LEU A 235 -13.50 9.30 5.42
N MET A 236 -14.68 9.90 5.27
CA MET A 236 -14.82 11.23 4.66
C MET A 236 -15.75 12.11 5.49
N LEU A 237 -15.58 13.42 5.34
CA LEU A 237 -16.59 14.38 5.77
C LEU A 237 -17.74 14.36 4.75
N PRO A 238 -19.01 14.29 5.20
CA PRO A 238 -20.15 14.34 4.30
C PRO A 238 -20.16 15.63 3.44
N PRO A 239 -20.72 15.61 2.22
CA PRO A 239 -20.84 16.81 1.38
C PRO A 239 -21.53 18.00 2.06
N SER A 240 -22.41 17.74 3.03
CA SER A 240 -23.13 18.74 3.82
C SER A 240 -22.31 19.36 4.95
N PHE A 241 -21.12 18.85 5.27
CA PHE A 241 -20.26 19.44 6.29
C PHE A 241 -19.76 20.82 5.83
N ASP A 242 -19.95 21.83 6.68
CA ASP A 242 -19.53 23.21 6.42
C ASP A 242 -18.09 23.44 6.90
N THR A 243 -17.15 23.40 5.95
CA THR A 243 -15.73 23.64 6.18
C THR A 243 -15.41 25.10 6.52
N ALA A 244 -16.31 26.05 6.26
CA ALA A 244 -16.08 27.46 6.60
C ALA A 244 -16.03 27.70 8.12
N GLN A 245 -16.58 26.78 8.91
CA GLN A 245 -16.52 26.80 10.38
C GLN A 245 -15.11 26.54 10.93
N ILE A 246 -14.22 25.98 10.11
CA ILE A 246 -12.82 25.75 10.45
C ILE A 246 -12.06 27.05 10.19
N THR A 247 -11.59 27.73 11.23
CA THR A 247 -11.01 29.08 11.10
C THR A 247 -9.53 29.07 10.74
N ASP A 248 -8.80 28.05 11.17
CA ASP A 248 -7.39 27.85 10.81
C ASP A 248 -7.27 27.40 9.35
N ALA A 249 -6.47 28.09 8.55
CA ALA A 249 -6.37 27.84 7.12
C ALA A 249 -5.76 26.47 6.80
N ASP A 250 -4.80 26.00 7.60
CA ASP A 250 -4.17 24.70 7.39
C ASP A 250 -5.13 23.57 7.74
N LEU A 251 -5.85 23.72 8.87
CA LEU A 251 -6.90 22.76 9.24
C LEU A 251 -8.06 22.78 8.24
N ARG A 252 -8.42 23.94 7.68
CA ARG A 252 -9.45 24.05 6.64
C ARG A 252 -9.04 23.30 5.38
N LYS A 253 -7.78 23.43 4.92
CA LYS A 253 -7.25 22.67 3.78
C LYS A 253 -7.36 21.15 4.03
N VAL A 254 -7.11 20.70 5.25
CA VAL A 254 -7.30 19.30 5.65
C VAL A 254 -8.78 18.90 5.61
N ALA A 255 -9.68 19.72 6.15
CA ALA A 255 -11.11 19.45 6.11
C ALA A 255 -11.67 19.38 4.68
N GLU A 256 -11.24 20.27 3.77
CA GLU A 256 -11.58 20.21 2.35
C GLU A 256 -11.08 18.92 1.69
N THR A 257 -9.87 18.49 2.07
CA THR A 257 -9.30 17.22 1.59
C THR A 257 -10.11 16.02 2.08
N LEU A 258 -10.48 16.00 3.36
CA LEU A 258 -11.33 14.94 3.95
C LEU A 258 -12.73 14.89 3.32
N LYS A 259 -13.26 16.03 2.87
CA LYS A 259 -14.54 16.11 2.16
C LYS A 259 -14.43 15.62 0.71
N ARG A 260 -13.27 15.82 0.07
CA ARG A 260 -13.06 15.51 -1.36
C ARG A 260 -12.50 14.11 -1.62
N PHE A 261 -11.49 13.71 -0.87
CA PHE A 261 -10.76 12.46 -1.03
C PHE A 261 -10.90 11.54 0.19
N GLY A 262 -11.05 12.12 1.38
CA GLY A 262 -11.12 11.36 2.63
C GLY A 262 -9.76 10.98 3.19
N ALA A 263 -9.80 10.06 4.15
CA ALA A 263 -8.64 9.46 4.76
C ALA A 263 -8.84 7.96 4.99
N TYR A 264 -7.84 7.16 4.67
CA TYR A 264 -7.82 5.74 4.97
C TYR A 264 -7.28 5.48 6.37
N VAL A 265 -7.94 4.59 7.11
CA VAL A 265 -7.44 4.04 8.38
C VAL A 265 -6.31 3.07 8.08
N VAL A 266 -5.08 3.39 8.49
CA VAL A 266 -3.88 2.62 8.11
C VAL A 266 -3.14 1.94 9.27
N ASP A 267 -3.47 2.33 10.50
CA ASP A 267 -2.71 1.97 11.70
C ASP A 267 -3.51 2.19 13.00
N THR A 268 -2.99 1.65 14.09
CA THR A 268 -3.44 1.92 15.46
C THR A 268 -2.65 3.06 16.11
N ASN A 269 -3.29 3.83 16.98
CA ASN A 269 -2.60 4.74 17.90
C ASN A 269 -3.09 4.59 19.36
N VAL A 270 -2.42 5.29 20.27
CA VAL A 270 -2.73 5.26 21.70
C VAL A 270 -3.49 6.52 22.12
N GLY A 271 -4.77 6.36 22.49
CA GLY A 271 -5.59 7.38 23.14
C GLY A 271 -6.05 8.55 22.25
N THR A 272 -5.64 8.62 20.98
CA THR A 272 -5.98 9.73 20.07
C THR A 272 -7.12 9.28 19.14
N PRO A 273 -8.31 9.92 19.18
CA PRO A 273 -9.46 9.51 18.36
C PRO A 273 -9.13 9.28 16.89
N PHE A 274 -8.40 10.23 16.28
CA PHE A 274 -7.66 10.02 15.04
C PHE A 274 -6.35 10.79 15.06
N SER A 275 -5.35 10.30 14.33
CA SER A 275 -4.13 11.05 14.01
C SER A 275 -3.90 11.01 12.50
N ILE A 276 -3.96 12.17 11.84
CA ILE A 276 -3.61 12.31 10.41
C ILE A 276 -2.11 12.59 10.30
N TYR A 277 -1.42 11.96 9.36
CA TYR A 277 0.04 12.08 9.26
C TYR A 277 0.48 13.08 8.20
N ALA A 278 1.48 13.87 8.54
CA ALA A 278 2.21 14.77 7.64
C ALA A 278 3.71 14.50 7.74
N GLU A 279 4.42 14.63 6.62
CA GLU A 279 5.84 14.29 6.51
C GLU A 279 6.68 15.02 7.55
N ILE A 280 7.64 14.30 8.14
CA ILE A 280 8.57 14.87 9.12
C ILE A 280 9.32 16.03 8.47
N GLY A 281 9.28 17.19 9.11
CA GLY A 281 9.86 18.44 8.59
C GLY A 281 8.87 19.32 7.84
N SER A 282 7.63 18.89 7.61
CA SER A 282 6.57 19.78 7.15
C SER A 282 6.23 20.81 8.23
N ASP A 283 5.83 22.01 7.79
CA ASP A 283 5.57 23.14 8.67
C ASP A 283 4.11 23.22 9.14
N ILE A 284 3.28 22.19 8.90
CA ILE A 284 1.93 22.15 9.46
C ILE A 284 2.02 21.96 10.98
N ASN A 285 1.57 22.96 11.73
CA ASN A 285 1.55 22.91 13.18
C ASN A 285 0.42 23.78 13.74
N LEU A 286 -0.69 23.12 14.07
CA LEU A 286 -1.89 23.73 14.63
C LEU A 286 -1.70 24.28 16.05
N HIS A 287 -0.57 23.99 16.68
CA HIS A 287 -0.21 24.36 18.06
C HIS A 287 1.18 25.03 18.14
N ARG A 288 1.58 25.75 17.08
CA ARG A 288 2.93 26.33 16.93
C ARG A 288 3.34 27.24 18.09
N ASN A 289 2.39 27.97 18.67
CA ASN A 289 2.61 28.90 19.78
C ASN A 289 2.12 28.30 21.12
N GLY A 290 2.19 26.98 21.25
CA GLY A 290 1.59 26.24 22.35
C GLY A 290 0.19 25.74 22.01
N TRP A 291 -0.45 25.11 23.00
CA TRP A 291 -1.78 24.54 22.86
C TRP A 291 -2.79 25.57 22.35
N ASN A 292 -3.53 25.22 21.31
CA ASN A 292 -4.59 26.04 20.73
C ASN A 292 -5.92 25.30 20.89
N THR A 293 -6.73 25.75 21.85
CA THR A 293 -8.03 25.15 22.18
C THR A 293 -9.03 25.23 21.02
N ASP A 294 -9.01 26.30 20.22
CA ASP A 294 -9.93 26.44 19.08
C ASP A 294 -9.62 25.41 18.01
N ASN A 295 -8.34 25.25 17.66
CA ASN A 295 -7.89 24.22 16.70
C ASN A 295 -8.21 22.80 17.22
N ALA A 296 -8.01 22.55 18.51
CA ALA A 296 -8.35 21.27 19.13
C ALA A 296 -9.86 20.99 19.09
N ASN A 297 -10.71 21.99 19.35
CA ASN A 297 -12.15 21.87 19.25
C ASN A 297 -12.63 21.68 17.80
N GLN A 298 -11.98 22.32 16.83
CA GLN A 298 -12.27 22.12 15.41
C GLN A 298 -11.86 20.73 14.92
N LEU A 299 -10.78 20.16 15.44
CA LEU A 299 -10.43 18.75 15.23
C LEU A 299 -11.49 17.81 15.82
N GLN A 300 -12.04 18.12 16.99
CA GLN A 300 -13.18 17.36 17.55
C GLN A 300 -14.44 17.49 16.69
N LEU A 301 -14.70 18.66 16.11
CA LEU A 301 -15.80 18.86 15.17
C LEU A 301 -15.62 17.97 13.92
N ILE A 302 -14.40 17.89 13.37
CA ILE A 302 -14.08 16.98 12.26
C ILE A 302 -14.30 15.53 12.70
N ARG A 303 -13.77 15.10 13.86
CA ARG A 303 -13.98 13.74 14.41
C ARG A 303 -15.47 13.39 14.49
N ALA A 304 -16.28 14.30 15.02
CA ALA A 304 -17.71 14.09 15.19
C ALA A 304 -18.46 13.91 13.86
N ASN A 305 -17.89 14.36 12.74
CA ASN A 305 -18.53 14.38 11.43
C ASN A 305 -17.90 13.43 10.41
N LEU A 306 -16.68 12.93 10.63
CA LEU A 306 -16.10 11.88 9.80
C LEU A 306 -17.00 10.65 9.84
N ARG A 307 -17.32 10.11 8.66
CA ARG A 307 -18.11 8.90 8.48
C ARG A 307 -17.39 7.93 7.58
N ARG A 308 -17.53 6.64 7.90
CA ARG A 308 -17.04 5.57 7.03
C ARG A 308 -17.84 5.54 5.74
N VAL A 309 -17.15 5.53 4.61
CA VAL A 309 -17.74 5.35 3.28
C VAL A 309 -18.15 3.89 3.12
N THR A 310 -19.41 3.65 2.79
CA THR A 310 -19.97 2.31 2.57
C THR A 310 -20.17 1.98 1.09
N GLY A 311 -20.12 2.99 0.23
CA GLY A 311 -20.34 2.86 -1.19
C GLY A 311 -20.14 4.19 -1.91
N ALA A 312 -20.15 4.15 -3.24
CA ALA A 312 -20.08 5.30 -4.13
C ALA A 312 -20.76 4.95 -5.46
N LYS A 313 -21.31 5.93 -6.17
CA LYS A 313 -21.87 5.71 -7.50
C LYS A 313 -20.81 5.50 -8.58
N GLY A 314 -19.59 5.97 -8.34
CA GLY A 314 -18.44 5.82 -9.21
C GLY A 314 -17.19 6.39 -8.56
N TRP A 315 -16.07 6.36 -9.28
CA TRP A 315 -14.80 6.93 -8.83
C TRP A 315 -14.17 7.78 -9.92
N ILE A 316 -13.43 8.80 -9.49
CA ILE A 316 -12.59 9.64 -10.35
C ILE A 316 -11.13 9.41 -9.96
N ASP A 317 -10.29 9.10 -10.94
CA ASP A 317 -8.84 8.91 -10.76
C ASP A 317 -8.09 10.24 -10.67
N GLY A 318 -6.79 10.18 -10.44
CA GLY A 318 -5.92 11.36 -10.32
C GLY A 318 -5.81 12.19 -11.61
N ASN A 319 -6.12 11.61 -12.76
CA ASN A 319 -6.18 12.31 -14.05
C ASN A 319 -7.55 12.96 -14.30
N GLY A 320 -8.52 12.79 -13.39
CA GLY A 320 -9.88 13.29 -13.54
C GLY A 320 -10.80 12.37 -14.36
N ASN A 321 -10.37 11.16 -14.68
CA ASN A 321 -11.16 10.20 -15.46
C ASN A 321 -12.03 9.34 -14.55
N ALA A 322 -13.23 9.00 -15.03
CA ALA A 322 -14.06 8.00 -14.37
C ALA A 322 -13.41 6.61 -14.46
N PHE A 323 -13.38 5.89 -13.35
CA PHE A 323 -12.89 4.51 -13.32
C PHE A 323 -13.63 3.69 -12.25
N THR A 324 -13.40 2.38 -12.27
CA THR A 324 -13.85 1.45 -11.24
C THR A 324 -12.61 0.92 -10.52
N PRO A 325 -12.49 1.06 -9.19
CA PRO A 325 -11.39 0.47 -8.44
C PRO A 325 -11.29 -1.03 -8.70
N GLU A 326 -10.10 -1.48 -9.09
CA GLU A 326 -9.85 -2.90 -9.32
C GLU A 326 -10.01 -3.67 -8.01
N LYS A 327 -10.84 -4.71 -8.05
CA LYS A 327 -11.08 -5.63 -6.93
C LYS A 327 -10.76 -7.08 -7.29
N ASN A 328 -10.57 -7.36 -8.58
CA ASN A 328 -10.05 -8.61 -9.09
C ASN A 328 -8.51 -8.55 -9.11
N LEU A 329 -7.93 -8.62 -7.92
CA LEU A 329 -6.49 -8.55 -7.71
C LEU A 329 -5.84 -9.93 -7.80
N ASN A 330 -4.52 -9.95 -8.01
CA ASN A 330 -3.79 -11.21 -8.10
C ASN A 330 -3.87 -11.97 -6.77
N LEU A 331 -4.39 -13.21 -6.83
CA LEU A 331 -4.44 -14.10 -5.68
C LEU A 331 -3.16 -14.90 -5.51
N LEU A 332 -2.41 -15.12 -6.60
CA LEU A 332 -1.25 -15.99 -6.61
C LEU A 332 -0.02 -15.27 -6.06
N SER A 333 0.52 -15.81 -4.98
CA SER A 333 1.86 -15.48 -4.48
C SER A 333 2.87 -16.48 -5.03
N MET A 334 4.04 -15.98 -5.46
CA MET A 334 5.18 -16.83 -5.85
C MET A 334 6.17 -17.03 -4.69
N ARG A 335 5.88 -16.48 -3.50
CA ARG A 335 6.72 -16.60 -2.32
C ARG A 335 6.68 -18.01 -1.72
N GLY A 336 7.64 -18.29 -0.86
CA GLY A 336 7.66 -19.49 -0.04
C GLY A 336 8.80 -20.45 -0.39
N ASN A 337 8.80 -21.59 0.29
CA ASN A 337 9.89 -22.55 0.21
C ASN A 337 9.77 -23.43 -1.04
N TRP A 338 10.54 -23.10 -2.07
CA TRP A 338 10.59 -23.84 -3.34
C TRP A 338 11.52 -25.05 -3.23
N THR A 339 10.97 -26.25 -3.43
CA THR A 339 11.70 -27.51 -3.33
C THR A 339 12.04 -28.07 -4.71
N LEU A 340 13.30 -28.46 -4.94
CA LEU A 340 13.74 -29.15 -6.14
C LEU A 340 13.03 -30.50 -6.31
N GLN A 341 12.37 -30.69 -7.44
CA GLN A 341 11.71 -31.93 -7.84
C GLN A 341 12.53 -32.70 -8.87
N SER A 342 13.13 -31.99 -9.83
CA SER A 342 13.95 -32.57 -10.89
C SER A 342 14.92 -31.54 -11.45
N GLY A 343 15.96 -32.01 -12.14
CA GLY A 343 17.04 -31.18 -12.63
C GLY A 343 18.14 -30.96 -11.60
N THR A 344 18.94 -29.91 -11.78
CA THR A 344 20.15 -29.67 -10.99
C THR A 344 20.13 -28.34 -10.24
N VAL A 345 19.17 -27.45 -10.53
CA VAL A 345 19.12 -26.10 -9.94
C VAL A 345 17.70 -25.75 -9.49
N ALA A 346 17.52 -25.42 -8.21
CA ALA A 346 16.20 -25.10 -7.66
C ALA A 346 15.62 -23.75 -8.17
N GLY A 347 16.45 -22.80 -8.56
CA GLY A 347 15.99 -21.42 -8.65
C GLY A 347 15.51 -20.91 -7.28
N ALA A 348 15.19 -19.63 -7.19
CA ALA A 348 14.76 -19.02 -5.94
C ALA A 348 13.74 -17.92 -6.20
N TYR A 349 12.82 -17.74 -5.27
CA TYR A 349 11.95 -16.57 -5.29
C TYR A 349 12.78 -15.28 -5.22
N GLN A 350 12.49 -14.34 -6.10
CA GLN A 350 13.07 -13.00 -6.11
C GLN A 350 11.95 -12.00 -5.88
N SER A 351 11.97 -11.35 -4.72
CA SER A 351 10.92 -10.49 -4.22
C SER A 351 10.48 -9.41 -5.22
N TRP A 352 11.41 -8.61 -5.75
CA TRP A 352 11.08 -7.53 -6.70
C TRP A 352 10.58 -8.01 -8.05
N GLU A 353 10.91 -9.24 -8.42
CA GLU A 353 10.47 -9.86 -9.68
C GLU A 353 9.13 -10.57 -9.50
N GLN A 354 8.70 -10.79 -8.24
CA GLN A 354 7.52 -11.59 -7.87
C GLN A 354 7.49 -12.93 -8.63
N ALA A 355 8.66 -13.57 -8.75
CA ALA A 355 8.89 -14.73 -9.60
C ALA A 355 9.98 -15.65 -9.04
N VAL A 356 9.92 -16.93 -9.40
CA VAL A 356 11.04 -17.87 -9.22
C VAL A 356 12.05 -17.63 -10.34
N VAL A 357 13.28 -17.31 -9.98
CA VAL A 357 14.36 -17.04 -10.92
C VAL A 357 15.34 -18.20 -10.92
N PHE A 358 15.59 -18.73 -12.10
CA PHE A 358 16.57 -19.77 -12.36
C PHE A 358 17.78 -19.16 -13.10
N PRO A 359 19.01 -19.54 -12.75
CA PRO A 359 20.15 -19.31 -13.63
C PRO A 359 20.00 -20.17 -14.90
N ALA A 360 20.92 -20.00 -15.85
CA ALA A 360 20.93 -20.82 -17.06
C ALA A 360 21.06 -22.31 -16.70
N THR A 361 20.25 -23.16 -17.34
CA THR A 361 20.30 -24.61 -17.17
C THR A 361 20.49 -25.31 -18.52
N THR A 362 21.08 -26.52 -18.50
CA THR A 362 21.26 -27.35 -19.70
C THR A 362 20.13 -28.37 -19.88
N THR A 363 19.39 -28.64 -18.81
CA THR A 363 18.14 -29.41 -18.79
C THR A 363 17.12 -28.66 -17.94
N PRO A 364 15.80 -28.88 -18.15
CA PRO A 364 14.79 -28.22 -17.33
C PRO A 364 14.96 -28.64 -15.86
N SER A 365 15.07 -27.66 -14.96
CA SER A 365 14.90 -27.90 -13.53
C SER A 365 13.48 -27.53 -13.12
N GLN A 366 12.88 -28.33 -12.24
CA GLN A 366 11.53 -28.10 -11.74
C GLN A 366 11.57 -27.93 -10.23
N VAL A 367 10.91 -26.88 -9.75
CA VAL A 367 10.61 -26.71 -8.33
C VAL A 367 9.12 -26.63 -8.07
N VAL A 368 8.78 -26.91 -6.83
CA VAL A 368 7.41 -26.92 -6.34
C VAL A 368 7.33 -26.20 -5.01
N ASN A 369 6.23 -25.47 -4.82
CA ASN A 369 5.81 -24.96 -3.53
C ASN A 369 4.54 -25.71 -3.10
N TYR A 370 4.69 -26.60 -2.12
CA TYR A 370 3.59 -27.42 -1.56
C TYR A 370 2.76 -26.67 -0.50
N ASN A 371 3.20 -25.50 -0.07
CA ASN A 371 2.58 -24.81 1.06
C ASN A 371 1.38 -23.99 0.59
N SER A 372 0.44 -23.74 1.50
CA SER A 372 -0.71 -22.86 1.23
C SER A 372 -0.34 -21.38 1.08
N ASN A 373 0.92 -20.99 1.29
CA ASN A 373 1.37 -19.59 1.18
C ASN A 373 1.28 -19.04 -0.25
N ASN A 374 1.10 -19.91 -1.26
CA ASN A 374 0.81 -19.48 -2.63
C ASN A 374 -0.52 -18.69 -2.73
N LEU A 375 -1.41 -18.82 -1.74
CA LEU A 375 -2.65 -18.07 -1.61
C LEU A 375 -2.78 -17.58 -0.16
N HIS A 376 -2.31 -16.37 0.13
CA HIS A 376 -2.38 -15.81 1.48
C HIS A 376 -3.85 -15.66 1.92
N PRO A 377 -4.20 -15.95 3.19
CA PRO A 377 -5.56 -15.82 3.70
C PRO A 377 -5.98 -14.36 3.94
N VAL A 378 -5.99 -13.54 2.90
CA VAL A 378 -6.63 -12.22 2.93
C VAL A 378 -8.15 -12.42 2.96
N SER A 379 -8.79 -12.01 4.06
CA SER A 379 -10.17 -12.38 4.39
C SER A 379 -11.20 -12.07 3.30
N TRP A 380 -11.06 -10.93 2.61
CA TRP A 380 -11.97 -10.50 1.55
C TRP A 380 -11.62 -11.04 0.15
N ALA A 381 -10.51 -11.77 0.00
CA ALA A 381 -9.98 -12.22 -1.28
C ALA A 381 -9.86 -13.76 -1.40
N LEU A 382 -10.43 -14.50 -0.46
CA LEU A 382 -10.38 -15.96 -0.48
C LEU A 382 -11.08 -16.54 -1.72
N PRO A 383 -10.46 -17.50 -2.42
CA PRO A 383 -11.12 -18.21 -3.50
C PRO A 383 -12.42 -18.88 -3.03
N THR A 384 -13.51 -18.57 -3.73
CA THR A 384 -14.86 -19.08 -3.44
C THR A 384 -15.17 -20.35 -4.24
N ALA A 385 -15.69 -21.39 -3.59
CA ALA A 385 -16.12 -22.62 -4.26
C ALA A 385 -17.19 -22.38 -5.33
N GLY A 386 -17.10 -23.09 -6.45
CA GLY A 386 -17.96 -22.94 -7.63
C GLY A 386 -17.61 -21.76 -8.54
N VAL A 387 -16.74 -20.84 -8.11
CA VAL A 387 -16.33 -19.68 -8.92
C VAL A 387 -15.17 -20.05 -9.84
N SER A 388 -15.22 -19.57 -11.09
CA SER A 388 -14.12 -19.74 -12.05
C SER A 388 -12.96 -18.78 -11.78
N TYR A 389 -11.74 -19.29 -11.92
CA TYR A 389 -10.50 -18.52 -11.86
C TYR A 389 -9.65 -18.79 -13.09
N LYS A 390 -8.89 -17.78 -13.53
CA LYS A 390 -7.96 -17.84 -14.65
C LYS A 390 -6.54 -17.67 -14.12
N LEU A 391 -5.73 -18.72 -14.25
CA LEU A 391 -4.28 -18.65 -14.10
C LEU A 391 -3.67 -18.19 -15.41
N THR A 392 -2.81 -17.17 -15.38
CA THR A 392 -2.01 -16.72 -16.53
C THR A 392 -0.53 -16.77 -16.16
N ALA A 393 0.27 -17.48 -16.96
CA ALA A 393 1.71 -17.56 -16.74
C ALA A 393 2.43 -16.30 -17.25
N ARG A 394 3.37 -15.79 -16.46
CA ARG A 394 4.25 -14.65 -16.80
C ARG A 394 5.69 -15.13 -16.67
N THR A 395 6.29 -15.53 -17.79
CA THR A 395 7.59 -16.20 -17.77
C THR A 395 8.55 -15.63 -18.82
N THR A 396 9.84 -15.86 -18.60
CA THR A 396 10.92 -15.48 -19.53
C THR A 396 11.90 -16.62 -19.70
N GLY A 397 12.71 -16.59 -20.76
CA GLY A 397 13.78 -17.57 -20.97
C GLY A 397 13.29 -19.01 -21.15
N GLY A 398 12.05 -19.22 -21.61
CA GLY A 398 11.44 -20.53 -21.78
C GLY A 398 10.92 -21.19 -20.49
N GLY A 399 10.87 -20.45 -19.37
CA GLY A 399 10.29 -20.95 -18.13
C GLY A 399 8.79 -21.21 -18.25
N LYS A 400 8.26 -22.12 -17.42
CA LYS A 400 6.85 -22.52 -17.44
C LYS A 400 6.25 -22.56 -16.04
N LEU A 401 4.97 -22.23 -15.93
CA LEU A 401 4.20 -22.25 -14.69
C LEU A 401 3.15 -23.35 -14.72
N ARG A 402 2.98 -24.09 -13.63
CA ARG A 402 1.86 -25.02 -13.44
C ARG A 402 1.27 -24.84 -12.06
N LEU A 403 -0.05 -24.94 -11.98
CA LEU A 403 -0.80 -25.01 -10.74
C LEU A 403 -1.65 -26.27 -10.71
N THR A 404 -1.64 -26.94 -9.57
CA THR A 404 -2.62 -27.97 -9.24
C THR A 404 -3.43 -27.54 -8.02
N VAL A 405 -4.69 -27.97 -7.96
CA VAL A 405 -5.52 -27.86 -6.75
C VAL A 405 -5.86 -29.26 -6.29
N VAL A 406 -5.53 -29.59 -5.04
CA VAL A 406 -5.83 -30.89 -4.42
C VAL A 406 -6.83 -30.73 -3.28
N ASP A 407 -7.73 -31.69 -3.11
CA ASP A 407 -8.66 -31.73 -1.98
C ASP A 407 -8.08 -32.53 -0.82
N LYS A 408 -7.55 -31.83 0.19
CA LYS A 408 -7.01 -32.48 1.40
C LYS A 408 -8.09 -33.20 2.20
N GLY A 409 -9.35 -32.77 2.10
CA GLY A 409 -10.48 -33.39 2.78
C GLY A 409 -10.93 -34.70 2.13
N ASN A 410 -10.42 -35.00 0.93
CA ASN A 410 -10.80 -36.17 0.14
C ASN A 410 -9.57 -36.91 -0.38
N GLY A 411 -8.67 -37.29 0.53
CA GLY A 411 -7.51 -38.13 0.22
C GLY A 411 -6.49 -37.50 -0.74
N ASN A 412 -6.36 -36.17 -0.76
CA ASN A 412 -5.51 -35.43 -1.70
C ASN A 412 -5.87 -35.62 -3.18
N LYS A 413 -7.15 -35.89 -3.49
CA LYS A 413 -7.63 -35.98 -4.87
C LYS A 413 -7.29 -34.69 -5.63
N THR A 414 -6.63 -34.81 -6.78
CA THR A 414 -6.41 -33.66 -7.68
C THR A 414 -7.74 -33.25 -8.31
N LEU A 415 -8.13 -32.00 -8.09
CA LEU A 415 -9.33 -31.37 -8.64
C LEU A 415 -9.03 -30.61 -9.93
N VAL A 416 -7.88 -29.95 -9.96
CA VAL A 416 -7.42 -29.13 -11.07
C VAL A 416 -5.96 -29.44 -11.34
N ASP A 417 -5.61 -29.54 -12.61
CA ASP A 417 -4.24 -29.50 -13.09
C ASP A 417 -4.20 -28.67 -14.37
N THR A 418 -3.49 -27.55 -14.31
CA THR A 418 -3.40 -26.62 -15.44
C THR A 418 -2.41 -27.08 -16.52
N GLY A 419 -1.60 -28.11 -16.23
CA GLY A 419 -0.42 -28.41 -17.03
C GLY A 419 0.62 -27.29 -16.95
N PHE A 420 1.73 -27.44 -17.67
CA PHE A 420 2.73 -26.38 -17.77
C PHE A 420 2.33 -25.37 -18.85
N LEU A 421 2.11 -24.13 -18.41
CA LEU A 421 1.76 -22.99 -19.22
C LEU A 421 3.03 -22.20 -19.61
N ASP A 422 3.19 -21.92 -20.90
CA ASP A 422 4.20 -21.01 -21.43
C ASP A 422 3.82 -19.54 -21.16
N ASN A 423 4.75 -18.61 -21.43
CA ASN A 423 4.50 -17.18 -21.23
C ASN A 423 3.22 -16.70 -21.93
N GLY A 424 2.34 -16.02 -21.19
CA GLY A 424 1.07 -15.51 -21.68
C GLY A 424 -0.05 -16.55 -21.83
N GLN A 425 0.25 -17.85 -21.72
CA GLN A 425 -0.79 -18.88 -21.73
C GLN A 425 -1.60 -18.84 -20.45
N SER A 426 -2.85 -19.30 -20.54
CA SER A 426 -3.78 -19.32 -19.43
C SER A 426 -4.56 -20.61 -19.35
N ALA A 427 -4.95 -20.97 -18.13
CA ALA A 427 -5.92 -22.02 -17.85
C ALA A 427 -7.03 -21.47 -16.96
N THR A 428 -8.28 -21.77 -17.31
CA THR A 428 -9.46 -21.41 -16.50
C THR A 428 -10.04 -22.66 -15.87
N PHE A 429 -10.35 -22.59 -14.58
CA PHE A 429 -10.88 -23.71 -13.81
C PHE A 429 -11.82 -23.22 -12.71
N GLN A 430 -12.73 -24.07 -12.25
CA GLN A 430 -13.57 -23.77 -11.10
C GLN A 430 -12.85 -24.13 -9.79
N TRP A 431 -12.90 -23.23 -8.82
CA TRP A 431 -12.42 -23.51 -7.47
C TRP A 431 -13.43 -24.40 -6.74
N GLY A 432 -12.96 -25.36 -5.96
CA GLY A 432 -13.84 -26.29 -5.24
C GLY A 432 -13.08 -27.28 -4.40
N GLY A 433 -13.80 -28.22 -3.77
CA GLY A 433 -13.24 -29.20 -2.82
C GLY A 433 -13.68 -28.95 -1.38
N VAL A 434 -13.52 -29.96 -0.53
CA VAL A 434 -13.82 -29.89 0.91
C VAL A 434 -12.75 -29.07 1.64
N ASN A 435 -11.48 -29.30 1.30
CA ASN A 435 -10.34 -28.54 1.82
C ASN A 435 -9.29 -28.35 0.71
N PRO A 436 -9.52 -27.42 -0.23
CA PRO A 436 -8.63 -27.22 -1.37
C PRO A 436 -7.28 -26.61 -0.98
N LEU A 437 -6.21 -27.16 -1.54
CA LEU A 437 -4.85 -26.63 -1.48
C LEU A 437 -4.33 -26.39 -2.89
N ALA A 438 -3.85 -25.17 -3.18
CA ALA A 438 -3.08 -24.87 -4.37
C ALA A 438 -1.61 -25.27 -4.20
N ILE A 439 -1.07 -26.00 -5.16
CA ILE A 439 0.34 -26.36 -5.27
C ILE A 439 0.86 -25.76 -6.58
N VAL A 440 1.95 -25.00 -6.50
CA VAL A 440 2.50 -24.27 -7.64
C VAL A 440 3.85 -24.86 -8.02
N TYR A 441 4.07 -25.02 -9.31
CA TYR A 441 5.30 -25.52 -9.90
C TYR A 441 5.88 -24.48 -10.84
N ALA A 442 7.20 -24.32 -10.77
CA ALA A 442 7.97 -23.55 -11.71
C ALA A 442 8.99 -24.45 -12.39
N GLN A 443 9.08 -24.36 -13.71
CA GLN A 443 10.07 -25.07 -14.51
C GLN A 443 10.96 -24.07 -15.24
N SER A 444 12.27 -24.28 -15.19
CA SER A 444 13.24 -23.47 -15.91
C SER A 444 13.16 -23.73 -17.42
N GLY A 445 13.55 -22.74 -18.22
CA GLY A 445 13.90 -23.00 -19.62
C GLY A 445 15.28 -23.64 -19.76
N ILE A 446 15.79 -23.70 -20.99
CA ILE A 446 17.13 -24.27 -21.31
C ILE A 446 17.97 -23.21 -22.01
N GLY A 447 19.27 -23.17 -21.71
CA GLY A 447 20.29 -22.38 -22.42
C GLY A 447 20.47 -20.95 -21.91
N ALA A 448 19.48 -20.39 -21.20
CA ALA A 448 19.55 -19.07 -20.58
C ALA A 448 18.84 -19.06 -19.23
N GLY A 449 19.08 -18.02 -18.43
CA GLY A 449 18.31 -17.80 -17.19
C GLY A 449 16.84 -17.57 -17.50
N SER A 450 15.96 -18.02 -16.61
CA SER A 450 14.50 -17.93 -16.78
C SER A 450 13.84 -17.43 -15.51
N LYS A 451 12.79 -16.62 -15.68
CA LYS A 451 11.90 -16.19 -14.58
C LYS A 451 10.54 -16.83 -14.75
N VAL A 452 9.94 -17.31 -13.67
CA VAL A 452 8.62 -17.93 -13.65
C VAL A 452 7.76 -17.26 -12.59
N GLY A 453 6.77 -16.50 -13.03
CA GLY A 453 5.70 -15.94 -12.21
C GLY A 453 4.34 -16.20 -12.85
N GLY A 454 3.29 -15.70 -12.22
CA GLY A 454 1.95 -15.81 -12.76
C GLY A 454 0.94 -14.95 -12.04
N GLN A 455 -0.27 -14.95 -12.57
CA GLN A 455 -1.40 -14.25 -12.00
C GLN A 455 -2.60 -15.18 -11.92
N LEU A 456 -3.24 -15.26 -10.76
CA LEU A 456 -4.51 -15.95 -10.57
C LEU A 456 -5.59 -14.91 -10.29
N LEU A 457 -6.51 -14.75 -11.23
CA LEU A 457 -7.64 -13.82 -11.13
C LEU A 457 -8.95 -14.58 -11.13
N ARG A 458 -10.00 -14.00 -10.55
CA ARG A 458 -11.37 -14.44 -10.79
C ARG A 458 -11.68 -14.28 -12.28
N ALA A 459 -12.24 -15.31 -12.91
CA ALA A 459 -12.71 -15.23 -14.28
C ALA A 459 -14.12 -14.64 -14.30
N ASN A 460 -14.36 -13.70 -15.22
CA ASN A 460 -15.66 -13.08 -15.45
C ASN A 460 -16.52 -13.92 -16.39
#